data_AF-A0A951H5L0-F1
#
_entry.id   AF-A0A951H5L0-F1
#
_cell.length_a   1.000
_cell.length_b   1.000
_cell.length_c   1.000
_cell.angle_alpha   90.00
_cell.angle_beta   90.00
_cell.angle_gamma   90.00
#
_symmetry.space_group_name_H-M   'P 1'
#
loop_
_entity.id
_entity.type
_entity.pdbx_description
1 polymer ?
#
loop_
_entity_poly.entity_id
_entity_poly.type
_entity_poly.pdbx_seq_one_letter_code
_entity_poly.pdbx_strand_id
1 'polypeptide(L)'
;MPAPRFQPLTRLILCVLGVVLVQVVLVLVIRSGVTTAAALSHRPAAPLVADFVSSHALLLSVLACPPTFLWIYFCRRVLDCRSFVSLGLRVRRCVRDSLLGVLAGAAAIAFLFGILYILAGFALGHPPIISWSPEAFDTPAPATVAMLVLYAGAFYILGFGEEISFRGYGLHNLAAWLGTTKALIAQAVIFALLHLSNVLVQPAHDNASSSANPTLSVSTLENALWDVRWGMVNIALIGVFFALCYLKTGSLWFPIGFHVSWNFFQGCIFSLPVSGLDVYRLLDIKEITESLSSSLTGGSFGGEGSVLLIPITSALIYFLWRQPDHPQALLDLSLLCQPEQPLQEPEPVSDSTASSELGDVEPPRYSTFKTTLRGSQNGSAHDLERSDTPLLLGVIEKPAPPVTMAPPTPTVVAFEPVVLTPVAATHEPPVPFQETVPPVSAVVVNEPSPNAEKDTPPAPAPVVTPPVPSPPASKPSTGKPPSPRW
;
A
#
# COMPACT_ATOMS: atom_id res chain seq x y z
N MET A 1 1.21 -14.35 30.05
CA MET A 1 2.13 -13.89 28.97
C MET A 1 2.94 -12.73 29.55
N PRO A 2 4.23 -12.58 29.22
CA PRO A 2 5.04 -11.46 29.70
C PRO A 2 4.45 -10.12 29.25
N ALA A 3 4.56 -9.12 30.11
CA ALA A 3 4.09 -7.77 29.83
C ALA A 3 4.95 -7.08 28.75
N PRO A 4 4.40 -6.07 28.06
CA PRO A 4 5.18 -5.23 27.16
C PRO A 4 6.31 -4.50 27.89
N ARG A 5 7.45 -4.30 27.20
CA ARG A 5 8.64 -3.68 27.81
C ARG A 5 8.55 -2.15 27.98
N PHE A 6 7.69 -1.49 27.21
CA PHE A 6 7.55 -0.03 27.17
C PHE A 6 6.09 0.40 27.10
N GLN A 7 5.83 1.67 27.44
CA GLN A 7 4.51 2.27 27.27
C GLN A 7 4.07 2.25 25.79
N PRO A 8 2.76 2.15 25.49
CA PRO A 8 2.25 2.02 24.12
C PRO A 8 2.76 3.11 23.16
N LEU A 9 2.77 4.38 23.58
CA LEU A 9 3.27 5.48 22.77
C LEU A 9 4.76 5.32 22.43
N THR A 10 5.59 4.94 23.39
CA THR A 10 7.04 4.72 23.18
C THR A 10 7.27 3.61 22.16
N ARG A 11 6.53 2.49 22.25
CA ARG A 11 6.62 1.38 21.29
C ARG A 11 6.23 1.81 19.88
N LEU A 12 5.21 2.67 19.77
CA LEU A 12 4.80 3.23 18.49
C LEU A 12 5.86 4.15 17.90
N ILE A 13 6.42 5.07 18.69
CA ILE A 13 7.48 5.99 18.26
C ILE A 13 8.70 5.20 17.78
N LEU A 14 9.16 4.20 18.56
CA LEU A 14 10.28 3.34 18.16
C LEU A 14 10.00 2.60 16.85
N CYS A 15 8.78 2.08 16.68
CA CYS A 15 8.38 1.45 15.44
C CYS A 15 8.45 2.44 14.27
N VAL A 16 7.85 3.62 14.39
CA VAL A 16 7.84 4.66 13.36
C VAL A 16 9.26 5.10 13.01
N LEU A 17 10.12 5.34 14.00
CA LEU A 17 11.52 5.72 13.77
C LEU A 17 12.28 4.66 12.97
N GLY A 18 12.08 3.37 13.26
CA GLY A 18 12.73 2.32 12.49
C GLY A 18 12.15 2.15 11.08
N VAL A 19 10.84 2.36 10.88
CA VAL A 19 10.25 2.41 9.53
C VAL A 19 10.84 3.57 8.73
N VAL A 20 10.91 4.78 9.32
CA VAL A 20 11.53 5.95 8.68
C VAL A 20 13.00 5.69 8.38
N LEU A 21 13.74 5.06 9.29
CA LEU A 21 15.14 4.69 9.08
C LEU A 21 15.30 3.74 7.88
N VAL A 22 14.44 2.72 7.76
CA VAL A 22 14.43 1.81 6.61
C VAL A 22 14.25 2.58 5.31
N GLN A 23 13.29 3.52 5.27
CA GLN A 23 13.03 4.34 4.08
C GLN A 23 14.21 5.25 3.74
N VAL A 24 14.80 5.92 4.75
CA VAL A 24 15.96 6.79 4.57
C VAL A 24 17.16 5.99 4.04
N VAL A 25 17.44 4.83 4.62
CA VAL A 25 18.54 3.96 4.16
C VAL A 25 18.31 3.52 2.72
N LEU A 26 17.09 3.10 2.36
CA LEU A 26 16.77 2.70 0.99
C LEU A 26 17.00 3.85 0.00
N VAL A 27 16.49 5.05 0.31
CA VAL A 27 16.68 6.25 -0.52
C VAL A 27 18.16 6.61 -0.65
N LEU A 28 18.94 6.53 0.43
CA LEU A 28 20.39 6.81 0.39
C LEU A 28 21.15 5.80 -0.47
N VAL A 29 20.81 4.51 -0.38
CA VAL A 29 21.41 3.45 -1.21
C VAL A 29 21.11 3.69 -2.69
N ILE A 30 19.85 3.97 -3.03
CA ILE A 30 19.43 4.25 -4.41
C ILE A 30 20.13 5.50 -4.94
N ARG A 31 20.10 6.59 -4.16
CA ARG A 31 20.76 7.85 -4.53
C ARG A 31 22.24 7.63 -4.76
N SER A 32 22.93 6.90 -3.88
CA SER A 32 24.34 6.56 -4.06
C SER A 32 24.56 5.78 -5.36
N GLY A 33 23.81 4.71 -5.61
CA GLY A 33 23.93 3.90 -6.82
C GLY A 33 23.73 4.71 -8.10
N VAL A 34 22.66 5.51 -8.16
CA VAL A 34 22.37 6.35 -9.34
C VAL A 34 23.41 7.46 -9.51
N THR A 35 23.90 8.08 -8.43
CA THR A 35 24.97 9.08 -8.52
C THR A 35 26.28 8.49 -9.04
N THR A 36 26.63 7.27 -8.62
CA THR A 36 27.80 6.55 -9.15
C THR A 36 27.62 6.22 -10.62
N ALA A 37 26.45 5.70 -11.03
CA ALA A 37 26.16 5.44 -12.44
C ALA A 37 26.18 6.72 -13.30
N ALA A 38 25.69 7.84 -12.78
CA ALA A 38 25.75 9.14 -13.42
C ALA A 38 27.21 9.61 -13.61
N ALA A 39 28.05 9.44 -12.59
CA ALA A 39 29.47 9.77 -12.67
C ALA A 39 30.20 8.91 -13.72
N LEU A 40 29.93 7.60 -13.75
CA LEU A 40 30.50 6.67 -14.74
C LEU A 40 30.05 6.96 -16.18
N SER A 41 28.86 7.55 -16.34
CA SER A 41 28.31 7.92 -17.65
C SER A 41 28.53 9.39 -18.02
N HIS A 42 29.29 10.15 -17.22
CA HIS A 42 29.53 11.59 -17.40
C HIS A 42 28.25 12.43 -17.52
N ARG A 43 27.17 12.04 -16.81
CA ARG A 43 25.89 12.74 -16.79
C ARG A 43 25.66 13.46 -15.46
N PRO A 44 24.90 14.56 -15.43
CA PRO A 44 24.55 15.24 -14.19
C PRO A 44 23.69 14.32 -13.30
N ALA A 45 24.12 14.10 -12.06
CA ALA A 45 23.49 13.13 -11.17
C ALA A 45 22.10 13.57 -10.66
N ALA A 46 21.92 14.85 -10.36
CA ALA A 46 20.68 15.36 -9.77
C ALA A 46 19.40 15.06 -10.60
N PRO A 47 19.34 15.39 -11.92
CA PRO A 47 18.16 15.07 -12.73
C PRO A 47 17.97 13.56 -12.89
N LEU A 48 19.04 12.79 -13.06
CA LEU A 48 18.96 11.33 -13.16
C LEU A 48 18.39 10.67 -11.90
N VAL A 49 18.76 11.16 -10.71
CA VAL A 49 18.20 10.68 -9.45
C VAL A 49 16.72 11.01 -9.36
N ALA A 50 16.31 12.23 -9.72
CA ALA A 50 14.92 12.65 -9.68
C ALA A 50 14.05 11.82 -10.63
N ASP A 51 14.50 11.65 -11.89
CA ASP A 51 13.82 10.86 -12.91
C ASP A 51 13.74 9.38 -12.50
N PHE A 52 14.81 8.83 -11.94
CA PHE A 52 14.81 7.44 -11.47
C PHE A 52 13.79 7.22 -10.35
N VAL A 53 13.76 8.11 -9.35
CA VAL A 53 12.84 8.01 -8.22
C VAL A 53 11.39 8.14 -8.67
N SER A 54 11.08 9.09 -9.56
CA SER A 54 9.71 9.29 -10.05
C SER A 54 9.23 8.13 -10.92
N SER A 55 10.05 7.66 -11.86
CA SER A 55 9.71 6.55 -12.77
C SER A 55 9.63 5.18 -12.09
N HIS A 56 10.29 5.00 -10.95
CA HIS A 56 10.33 3.73 -10.23
C HIS A 56 9.63 3.78 -8.86
N ALA A 57 8.83 4.81 -8.58
CA ALA A 57 8.23 5.04 -7.26
C ALA A 57 7.51 3.79 -6.69
N LEU A 58 6.69 3.10 -7.50
CA LEU A 58 6.04 1.86 -7.07
C LEU A 58 7.05 0.76 -6.70
N LEU A 59 8.06 0.55 -7.54
CA LEU A 59 9.10 -0.46 -7.29
C LEU A 59 9.83 -0.15 -5.98
N LEU A 60 10.18 1.11 -5.74
CA LEU A 60 10.85 1.54 -4.51
C LEU A 60 9.97 1.29 -3.28
N SER A 61 8.67 1.60 -3.35
CA SER A 61 7.72 1.30 -2.29
C SER A 61 7.60 -0.22 -2.01
N VAL A 62 7.60 -1.04 -3.07
CA VAL A 62 7.59 -2.52 -2.94
C VAL A 62 8.87 -3.02 -2.28
N LEU A 63 10.05 -2.50 -2.67
CA LEU A 63 11.33 -2.88 -2.08
C LEU A 63 11.47 -2.47 -0.61
N ALA A 64 10.78 -1.43 -0.18
CA ALA A 64 10.75 -1.01 1.21
C ALA A 64 9.89 -1.93 2.12
N CYS A 65 8.91 -2.64 1.55
CA CYS A 65 7.96 -3.43 2.34
C CYS A 65 8.61 -4.60 3.13
N PRO A 66 9.51 -5.43 2.56
CA PRO A 66 10.17 -6.50 3.31
C PRO A 66 10.96 -6.02 4.55
N PRO A 67 11.86 -5.02 4.49
CA PRO A 67 12.55 -4.55 5.68
C PRO A 67 11.59 -3.88 6.69
N THR A 68 10.56 -3.17 6.23
CA THR A 68 9.50 -2.65 7.11
C THR A 68 8.75 -3.77 7.82
N PHE A 69 8.41 -4.86 7.12
CA PHE A 69 7.78 -6.03 7.70
C PHE A 69 8.67 -6.68 8.76
N LEU A 70 9.96 -6.88 8.47
CA LEU A 70 10.93 -7.44 9.42
C LEU A 70 11.05 -6.58 10.68
N TRP A 71 11.04 -5.25 10.50
CA TRP A 71 11.07 -4.31 11.62
C TRP A 71 9.79 -4.39 12.48
N ILE A 72 8.61 -4.41 11.86
CA ILE A 72 7.34 -4.56 12.59
C ILE A 72 7.28 -5.93 13.28
N TYR A 73 7.78 -6.99 12.64
CA TYR A 73 7.90 -8.31 13.25
C TYR A 73 8.78 -8.26 14.50
N PHE A 74 9.94 -7.60 14.42
CA PHE A 74 10.82 -7.38 15.57
C PHE A 74 10.10 -6.60 16.67
N CYS A 75 9.47 -5.45 16.35
CA CYS A 75 8.71 -4.66 17.31
C CYS A 75 7.63 -5.48 18.01
N ARG A 76 6.86 -6.27 17.24
CA ARG A 76 5.78 -7.11 17.77
C ARG A 76 6.29 -8.24 18.67
N ARG A 77 7.43 -8.84 18.35
CA ARG A 77 8.00 -9.93 19.14
C ARG A 77 8.75 -9.44 20.38
N VAL A 78 9.51 -8.35 20.24
CA VAL A 78 10.49 -7.91 21.25
C VAL A 78 9.96 -6.78 22.11
N LEU A 79 9.25 -5.80 21.54
CA LEU A 79 8.71 -4.67 22.30
C LEU A 79 7.35 -5.00 22.93
N ASP A 80 6.49 -5.66 22.15
CA ASP A 80 5.13 -6.03 22.61
C ASP A 80 5.07 -7.38 23.32
N CYS A 81 6.09 -8.23 23.17
CA CYS A 81 6.10 -9.60 23.70
C CYS A 81 4.87 -10.43 23.26
N ARG A 82 4.32 -10.17 22.05
CA ARG A 82 3.13 -10.83 21.51
C ARG A 82 3.45 -11.65 20.26
N SER A 83 2.54 -12.56 19.91
CA SER A 83 2.65 -13.29 18.64
C SER A 83 2.37 -12.36 17.46
N PHE A 84 3.02 -12.61 16.32
CA PHE A 84 2.78 -11.82 15.11
C PHE A 84 1.34 -11.98 14.58
N VAL A 85 0.78 -13.19 14.71
CA VAL A 85 -0.60 -13.53 14.33
C VAL A 85 -1.65 -12.69 15.07
N SER A 86 -1.33 -12.21 16.28
CA SER A 86 -2.24 -11.37 17.09
C SER A 86 -2.40 -9.93 16.59
N LEU A 87 -1.79 -9.56 15.47
CA LEU A 87 -2.13 -8.35 14.73
C LEU A 87 -3.44 -8.48 13.93
N GLY A 88 -4.07 -9.66 13.92
CA GLY A 88 -5.26 -9.94 13.11
C GLY A 88 -4.99 -10.87 11.91
N LEU A 89 -3.79 -11.45 11.81
CA LEU A 89 -3.35 -12.31 10.71
C LEU A 89 -3.69 -13.79 10.94
N ARG A 90 -4.95 -14.08 11.25
CA ARG A 90 -5.41 -15.43 11.62
C ARG A 90 -5.50 -16.35 10.41
N VAL A 91 -4.83 -17.51 10.47
CA VAL A 91 -4.73 -18.44 9.33
C VAL A 91 -6.07 -19.10 8.98
N ARG A 92 -6.90 -19.47 9.98
CA ARG A 92 -8.13 -20.24 9.74
C ARG A 92 -9.15 -19.54 8.81
N ARG A 93 -9.13 -18.21 8.76
CA ARG A 93 -10.06 -17.40 7.94
C ARG A 93 -9.35 -16.61 6.84
N CYS A 94 -8.04 -16.80 6.63
CA CYS A 94 -7.27 -15.94 5.75
C CYS A 94 -7.83 -15.92 4.32
N VAL A 95 -8.03 -17.09 3.71
CA VAL A 95 -8.52 -17.21 2.33
C VAL A 95 -9.90 -16.58 2.19
N ARG A 96 -10.82 -16.90 3.10
CA ARG A 96 -12.19 -16.39 3.06
C ARG A 96 -12.23 -14.88 3.23
N ASP A 97 -11.58 -14.36 4.25
CA ASP A 97 -11.63 -12.92 4.57
C ASP A 97 -10.89 -12.11 3.50
N SER A 98 -9.75 -12.60 2.97
CA SER A 98 -9.07 -11.99 1.83
C SER A 98 -9.90 -12.01 0.57
N LEU A 99 -10.56 -13.13 0.23
CA LEU A 99 -11.43 -13.19 -0.95
C LEU A 99 -12.62 -12.23 -0.82
N LEU A 100 -13.26 -12.18 0.34
CA LEU A 100 -14.33 -11.21 0.60
C LEU A 100 -13.83 -9.77 0.48
N GLY A 101 -12.63 -9.49 0.99
CA GLY A 101 -11.96 -8.21 0.82
C GLY A 101 -11.76 -7.87 -0.66
N VAL A 102 -11.15 -8.78 -1.42
CA VAL A 102 -10.88 -8.62 -2.87
C VAL A 102 -12.16 -8.36 -3.65
N LEU A 103 -13.21 -9.13 -3.39
CA LEU A 103 -14.50 -8.96 -4.06
C LEU A 103 -15.12 -7.60 -3.70
N ALA A 104 -15.07 -7.20 -2.43
CA ALA A 104 -15.60 -5.92 -1.99
C ALA A 104 -14.83 -4.73 -2.56
N GLY A 105 -13.50 -4.79 -2.58
CA GLY A 105 -12.66 -3.72 -3.12
C GLY A 105 -12.82 -3.58 -4.64
N ALA A 106 -12.80 -4.70 -5.38
CA ALA A 106 -13.07 -4.72 -6.80
C ALA A 106 -14.47 -4.18 -7.14
N ALA A 107 -15.49 -4.56 -6.37
CA ALA A 107 -16.85 -4.05 -6.55
C ALA A 107 -16.94 -2.54 -6.26
N ALA A 108 -16.26 -2.05 -5.22
CA ALA A 108 -16.28 -0.64 -4.84
C ALA A 108 -15.63 0.26 -5.90
N ILE A 109 -14.46 -0.11 -6.43
CA ILE A 109 -13.80 0.65 -7.50
C ILE A 109 -14.55 0.53 -8.83
N ALA A 110 -15.10 -0.65 -9.15
CA ALA A 110 -15.95 -0.82 -10.33
C ALA A 110 -17.23 0.02 -10.24
N PHE A 111 -17.79 0.20 -9.05
CA PHE A 111 -18.93 1.08 -8.82
C PHE A 111 -18.58 2.56 -9.09
N LEU A 112 -17.43 3.03 -8.57
CA LEU A 112 -16.94 4.38 -8.86
C LEU A 112 -16.70 4.57 -10.38
N PHE A 113 -15.99 3.63 -11.01
CA PHE A 113 -15.73 3.66 -12.45
C PHE A 113 -17.02 3.64 -13.27
N GLY A 114 -18.02 2.86 -12.86
CA GLY A 114 -19.33 2.83 -13.49
C GLY A 114 -20.07 4.17 -13.43
N ILE A 115 -19.98 4.90 -12.31
CA ILE A 115 -20.51 6.26 -12.22
C ILE A 115 -19.78 7.18 -13.19
N LEU A 116 -18.45 7.12 -13.24
CA LEU A 116 -17.65 7.93 -14.18
C LEU A 116 -18.02 7.64 -15.64
N TYR A 117 -18.16 6.36 -16.00
CA TYR A 117 -18.58 5.93 -17.33
C TYR A 117 -19.93 6.53 -17.72
N ILE A 118 -20.91 6.47 -16.81
CA ILE A 118 -22.26 7.02 -17.05
C ILE A 118 -22.22 8.54 -17.19
N LEU A 119 -21.51 9.24 -16.31
CA LEU A 119 -21.38 10.70 -16.36
C LEU A 119 -20.68 11.16 -17.63
N ALA A 120 -19.60 10.48 -18.04
CA ALA A 120 -18.92 10.74 -19.29
C ALA A 120 -19.85 10.51 -20.49
N GLY A 121 -20.68 9.47 -20.44
CA GLY A 121 -21.67 9.22 -21.49
C GLY A 121 -22.71 10.32 -21.65
N PHE A 122 -23.15 10.91 -20.54
CA PHE A 122 -24.02 12.09 -20.57
C PHE A 122 -23.30 13.33 -21.11
N ALA A 123 -22.02 13.53 -20.75
CA ALA A 123 -21.23 14.67 -21.22
C ALA A 123 -20.94 14.59 -22.74
N LEU A 124 -20.67 13.39 -23.25
CA LEU A 124 -20.37 13.13 -24.66
C LEU A 124 -21.63 12.99 -25.54
N GLY A 125 -22.78 12.66 -24.95
CA GLY A 125 -24.01 12.34 -25.67
C GLY A 125 -24.04 10.94 -26.28
N HIS A 126 -23.03 10.10 -25.99
CA HIS A 126 -22.95 8.69 -26.36
C HIS A 126 -22.14 7.92 -25.31
N PRO A 127 -22.30 6.58 -25.19
CA PRO A 127 -21.46 5.79 -24.30
C PRO A 127 -19.97 5.97 -24.66
N PRO A 128 -19.08 6.20 -23.67
CA PRO A 128 -17.65 6.31 -23.93
C PRO A 128 -17.10 5.03 -24.57
N ILE A 129 -16.22 5.19 -25.54
CA ILE A 129 -15.49 4.09 -26.16
C ILE A 129 -14.32 3.71 -25.24
N ILE A 130 -14.25 2.43 -24.90
CA ILE A 130 -13.13 1.84 -24.16
C ILE A 130 -12.44 0.85 -25.09
N SER A 131 -11.15 1.05 -25.31
CA SER A 131 -10.30 0.13 -26.09
C SER A 131 -9.15 -0.39 -25.26
N TRP A 132 -8.32 -1.25 -25.84
CA TRP A 132 -7.01 -1.57 -25.26
C TRP A 132 -6.14 -0.31 -25.28
N SER A 133 -5.34 -0.12 -24.23
CA SER A 133 -4.33 0.93 -24.24
C SER A 133 -3.29 0.65 -25.32
N PRO A 134 -2.56 1.65 -25.86
CA PRO A 134 -1.47 1.41 -26.79
C PRO A 134 -0.42 0.43 -26.24
N GLU A 135 -0.10 0.55 -24.94
CA GLU A 135 0.82 -0.35 -24.25
C GLU A 135 0.31 -1.80 -24.24
N ALA A 136 -0.98 -2.02 -23.98
CA ALA A 136 -1.60 -3.34 -23.99
C ALA A 136 -1.84 -3.89 -25.40
N PHE A 137 -2.09 -3.02 -26.38
CA PHE A 137 -2.36 -3.41 -27.76
C PHE A 137 -1.10 -3.88 -28.49
N ASP A 138 0.02 -3.21 -28.27
CA ASP A 138 1.30 -3.53 -28.91
C ASP A 138 2.05 -4.69 -28.22
N THR A 139 1.66 -5.05 -27.00
CA THR A 139 2.27 -6.15 -26.26
C THR A 139 1.61 -7.51 -26.57
N PRO A 140 2.39 -8.58 -26.78
CA PRO A 140 1.82 -9.92 -26.91
C PRO A 140 1.02 -10.32 -25.67
N ALA A 141 -0.12 -10.98 -25.85
CA ALA A 141 -1.02 -11.34 -24.75
C ALA A 141 -0.34 -12.04 -23.55
N PRO A 142 0.63 -12.97 -23.73
CA PRO A 142 1.35 -13.55 -22.59
C PRO A 142 2.15 -12.53 -21.77
N ALA A 143 2.71 -11.50 -22.42
CA ALA A 143 3.41 -10.42 -21.76
C ALA A 143 2.45 -9.51 -20.99
N THR A 144 1.29 -9.18 -21.57
CA THR A 144 0.21 -8.44 -20.87
C THR A 144 -0.24 -9.18 -19.62
N VAL A 145 -0.48 -10.49 -19.71
CA VAL A 145 -0.86 -11.31 -18.54
C VAL A 145 0.27 -11.34 -17.50
N ALA A 146 1.52 -11.47 -17.93
CA ALA A 146 2.66 -11.43 -17.02
C ALA A 146 2.76 -10.08 -16.27
N MET A 147 2.51 -8.97 -16.96
CA MET A 147 2.46 -7.63 -16.34
C MET A 147 1.33 -7.53 -15.32
N LEU A 148 0.11 -7.98 -15.66
CA LEU A 148 -1.00 -7.98 -14.71
C LEU A 148 -0.70 -8.82 -13.46
N VAL A 149 -0.08 -9.99 -13.62
CA VAL A 149 0.34 -10.84 -12.48
C VAL A 149 1.43 -10.15 -11.65
N LEU A 150 2.41 -9.53 -12.29
CA LEU A 150 3.49 -8.81 -11.62
C LEU A 150 2.94 -7.65 -10.78
N TYR A 151 2.05 -6.82 -11.35
CA TYR A 151 1.45 -5.70 -10.64
C TYR A 151 0.49 -6.16 -9.54
N ALA A 152 -0.26 -7.25 -9.74
CA ALA A 152 -1.06 -7.85 -8.66
C ALA A 152 -0.17 -8.28 -7.47
N GLY A 153 1.01 -8.86 -7.75
CA GLY A 153 2.01 -9.18 -6.73
C GLY A 153 2.60 -7.96 -6.04
N ALA A 154 2.93 -6.91 -6.81
CA ALA A 154 3.44 -5.64 -6.29
C ALA A 154 2.42 -4.96 -5.36
N PHE A 155 1.16 -4.85 -5.78
CA PHE A 155 0.10 -4.29 -4.94
C PHE A 155 -0.22 -5.17 -3.74
N TYR A 156 -0.10 -6.49 -3.85
CA TYR A 156 -0.20 -7.38 -2.68
C TYR A 156 0.84 -7.03 -1.63
N ILE A 157 2.12 -6.90 -2.02
CA ILE A 157 3.20 -6.55 -1.10
C ILE A 157 2.97 -5.17 -0.48
N LEU A 158 2.60 -4.19 -1.30
CA LEU A 158 2.36 -2.81 -0.86
C LEU A 158 1.18 -2.72 0.12
N GLY A 159 0.00 -3.19 -0.31
CA GLY A 159 -1.22 -3.16 0.50
C GLY A 159 -1.06 -3.97 1.79
N PHE A 160 -0.38 -5.10 1.75
CA PHE A 160 -0.05 -5.88 2.95
C PHE A 160 0.86 -5.09 3.91
N GLY A 161 1.91 -4.45 3.39
CA GLY A 161 2.84 -3.64 4.17
C GLY A 161 2.14 -2.46 4.85
N GLU A 162 1.28 -1.75 4.12
CA GLU A 162 0.50 -0.64 4.66
C GLU A 162 -0.52 -1.11 5.71
N GLU A 163 -1.34 -2.12 5.42
CA GLU A 163 -2.35 -2.58 6.38
C GLU A 163 -1.73 -3.13 7.66
N ILE A 164 -0.58 -3.82 7.58
CA ILE A 164 0.15 -4.26 8.79
C ILE A 164 0.69 -3.07 9.58
N SER A 165 1.20 -2.04 8.91
CA SER A 165 1.75 -0.86 9.56
C SER A 165 0.67 -0.07 10.28
N PHE A 166 -0.45 0.20 9.61
CA PHE A 166 -1.51 1.07 10.12
C PHE A 166 -2.55 0.34 10.95
N ARG A 167 -3.16 -0.75 10.43
CA ARG A 167 -4.28 -1.43 11.11
C ARG A 167 -3.78 -2.54 12.03
N GLY A 168 -2.63 -3.15 11.68
CA GLY A 168 -1.93 -4.07 12.55
C GLY A 168 -1.24 -3.35 13.71
N TYR A 169 0.00 -2.92 13.53
CA TYR A 169 0.81 -2.45 14.65
C TYR A 169 0.40 -1.06 15.16
N GLY A 170 0.14 -0.12 14.25
CA GLY A 170 -0.18 1.28 14.55
C GLY A 170 -1.47 1.43 15.36
N LEU A 171 -2.58 0.93 14.83
CA LEU A 171 -3.90 0.99 15.46
C LEU A 171 -3.91 0.32 16.83
N HIS A 172 -3.25 -0.83 16.98
CA HIS A 172 -3.16 -1.54 18.25
C HIS A 172 -2.45 -0.72 19.34
N ASN A 173 -1.31 -0.10 19.01
CA ASN A 173 -0.57 0.71 19.97
C ASN A 173 -1.26 2.05 20.24
N LEU A 174 -1.87 2.68 19.23
CA LEU A 174 -2.67 3.89 19.41
C LEU A 174 -3.91 3.63 20.27
N ALA A 175 -4.61 2.51 20.07
CA ALA A 175 -5.77 2.15 20.87
C ALA A 175 -5.38 1.87 22.33
N ALA A 176 -4.23 1.25 22.56
CA ALA A 176 -3.70 1.05 23.91
C ALA A 176 -3.31 2.36 24.61
N TRP A 177 -2.99 3.42 23.86
CA TRP A 177 -2.63 4.73 24.42
C TRP A 177 -3.83 5.66 24.58
N LEU A 178 -4.66 5.81 23.55
CA LEU A 178 -5.71 6.83 23.45
C LEU A 178 -7.13 6.28 23.62
N GLY A 179 -7.29 4.96 23.62
CA GLY A 179 -8.57 4.28 23.43
C GLY A 179 -8.94 4.16 21.94
N THR A 180 -9.80 3.18 21.64
CA THR A 180 -10.14 2.76 20.27
C THR A 180 -10.67 3.90 19.39
N THR A 181 -11.63 4.70 19.87
CA THR A 181 -12.26 5.76 19.07
C THR A 181 -11.26 6.83 18.63
N LYS A 182 -10.38 7.28 19.53
CA LYS A 182 -9.35 8.27 19.22
C LYS A 182 -8.27 7.69 18.32
N ALA A 183 -7.93 6.42 18.52
CA ALA A 183 -6.96 5.72 17.68
C ALA A 183 -7.40 5.60 16.21
N LEU A 184 -8.70 5.37 15.96
CA LEU A 184 -9.27 5.32 14.61
C LEU A 184 -9.02 6.62 13.83
N ILE A 185 -9.26 7.76 14.49
CA ILE A 185 -9.04 9.09 13.91
C ILE A 185 -7.54 9.36 13.76
N ALA A 186 -6.75 9.10 14.80
CA ALA A 186 -5.31 9.38 14.79
C ALA A 186 -4.58 8.61 13.67
N GLN A 187 -4.84 7.30 13.51
CA GLN A 187 -4.19 6.53 12.46
C GLN A 187 -4.62 6.98 11.06
N ALA A 188 -5.87 7.40 10.87
CA ALA A 188 -6.38 7.87 9.59
C ALA A 188 -5.72 9.19 9.18
N VAL A 189 -5.53 10.10 10.13
CA VAL A 189 -4.80 11.36 9.90
C VAL A 189 -3.34 11.09 9.57
N ILE A 190 -2.66 10.21 10.33
CA ILE A 190 -1.26 9.85 10.04
C ILE A 190 -1.13 9.20 8.66
N PHE A 191 -2.06 8.31 8.30
CA PHE A 191 -2.12 7.67 6.98
C PHE A 191 -2.23 8.72 5.86
N ALA A 192 -3.17 9.67 5.98
CA ALA A 192 -3.35 10.76 5.01
C ALA A 192 -2.13 11.68 4.90
N LEU A 193 -1.51 12.06 6.03
CA LEU A 193 -0.32 12.91 6.03
C LEU A 193 0.87 12.24 5.33
N LEU A 194 1.04 10.92 5.49
CA LEU A 194 2.11 10.18 4.81
C LEU A 194 1.88 10.07 3.30
N HIS A 195 0.64 10.18 2.82
CA HIS A 195 0.33 10.20 1.39
C HIS A 195 0.57 11.57 0.74
N LEU A 196 0.81 12.62 1.53
CA LEU A 196 1.15 13.94 1.00
C LEU A 196 2.48 13.91 0.21
N SER A 197 3.40 13.00 0.50
CA SER A 197 4.61 12.85 -0.32
C SER A 197 4.31 12.42 -1.75
N ASN A 198 3.27 11.61 -1.95
CA ASN A 198 2.87 11.18 -3.29
C ASN A 198 2.35 12.35 -4.11
N VAL A 199 1.78 13.36 -3.44
CA VAL A 199 1.31 14.61 -4.04
C VAL A 199 2.47 15.54 -4.39
N LEU A 200 3.40 15.72 -3.45
CA LEU A 200 4.45 16.75 -3.57
C LEU A 200 5.58 16.37 -4.53
N VAL A 201 5.68 15.10 -4.93
CA VAL A 201 6.75 14.58 -5.80
C VAL A 201 6.29 14.45 -7.27
N GLN A 202 5.01 14.72 -7.58
CA GLN A 202 4.58 14.70 -8.97
C GLN A 202 5.18 15.87 -9.76
N PRO A 203 5.79 15.62 -10.93
CA PRO A 203 6.07 16.70 -11.87
C PRO A 203 4.74 17.31 -12.29
N ALA A 204 4.63 18.63 -12.26
CA ALA A 204 3.47 19.34 -12.77
C ALA A 204 3.19 18.84 -14.21
N HIS A 205 2.07 18.16 -14.40
CA HIS A 205 1.68 17.62 -15.71
C HIS A 205 1.26 18.72 -16.70
N ASP A 206 1.22 19.97 -16.23
CA ASP A 206 0.95 21.12 -17.07
C ASP A 206 2.27 21.87 -17.33
N ASN A 207 2.71 21.80 -18.59
CA ASN A 207 3.83 22.48 -19.27
C ASN A 207 5.02 21.57 -19.59
N ALA A 208 4.89 20.84 -20.71
CA ALA A 208 5.97 20.14 -21.40
C ALA A 208 7.08 21.04 -21.97
N SER A 209 7.40 22.18 -21.33
CA SER A 209 8.42 23.11 -21.82
C SER A 209 9.05 23.99 -20.74
N SER A 210 9.50 23.43 -19.62
CA SER A 210 10.55 24.10 -18.82
C SER A 210 11.24 23.13 -17.87
N SER A 211 12.26 22.45 -18.38
CA SER A 211 13.25 21.70 -17.61
C SER A 211 14.23 22.60 -16.83
N ALA A 212 13.78 23.73 -16.29
CA ALA A 212 14.64 24.67 -15.59
C ALA A 212 13.91 25.35 -14.43
N ASN A 213 14.47 25.14 -13.23
CA ASN A 213 14.10 25.65 -11.91
C ASN A 213 12.95 24.96 -11.15
N PRO A 214 13.25 24.20 -10.09
CA PRO A 214 12.27 23.72 -9.12
C PRO A 214 11.97 24.81 -8.07
N THR A 215 11.89 26.08 -8.47
CA THR A 215 11.24 27.07 -7.61
C THR A 215 9.75 26.79 -7.68
N LEU A 216 9.23 26.09 -6.66
CA LEU A 216 7.81 26.01 -6.35
C LEU A 216 7.25 27.42 -6.27
N SER A 217 6.73 27.95 -7.39
CA SER A 217 5.91 29.15 -7.32
C SER A 217 4.66 28.82 -6.52
N VAL A 218 4.19 29.79 -5.74
CA VAL A 218 2.98 29.63 -4.90
C VAL A 218 1.79 29.17 -5.76
N SER A 219 1.69 29.65 -7.00
CA SER A 219 0.65 29.23 -7.96
C SER A 219 0.71 27.76 -8.36
N THR A 220 1.90 27.18 -8.53
CA THR A 220 2.05 25.76 -8.87
C THR A 220 1.72 24.87 -7.67
N LEU A 221 2.04 25.34 -6.45
CA LEU A 221 1.63 24.66 -5.23
C LEU A 221 0.12 24.76 -5.00
N GLU A 222 -0.49 25.92 -5.26
CA GLU A 222 -1.94 26.12 -5.14
C GLU A 222 -2.71 25.21 -6.10
N ASN A 223 -2.28 25.11 -7.36
CA ASN A 223 -2.91 24.23 -8.34
C ASN A 223 -2.72 22.74 -8.01
N ALA A 224 -1.51 22.32 -7.60
CA ALA A 224 -1.27 20.95 -7.18
C ALA A 224 -2.09 20.56 -5.94
N LEU A 225 -2.14 21.44 -4.93
CA LEU A 225 -2.96 21.24 -3.73
C LEU A 225 -4.46 21.25 -4.06
N TRP A 226 -4.88 22.05 -5.04
CA TRP A 226 -6.25 22.04 -5.51
C TRP A 226 -6.59 20.65 -6.06
N ASP A 227 -5.82 20.10 -6.99
CA ASP A 227 -6.16 18.83 -7.64
C ASP A 227 -6.19 17.63 -6.68
N VAL A 228 -5.42 17.66 -5.59
CA VAL A 228 -5.32 16.55 -4.64
C VAL A 228 -6.10 16.74 -3.34
N ARG A 229 -6.77 17.89 -3.14
CA ARG A 229 -7.50 18.20 -1.88
C ARG A 229 -8.51 17.12 -1.50
N TRP A 230 -9.23 16.62 -2.50
CA TRP A 230 -10.21 15.55 -2.32
C TRP A 230 -9.52 14.22 -2.06
N GLY A 231 -8.37 13.98 -2.69
CA GLY A 231 -7.49 12.84 -2.39
C GLY A 231 -7.15 12.79 -0.91
N MET A 232 -6.69 13.88 -0.30
CA MET A 232 -6.33 13.88 1.13
C MET A 232 -7.53 13.60 2.05
N VAL A 233 -8.70 14.16 1.74
CA VAL A 233 -9.95 13.86 2.47
C VAL A 233 -10.32 12.39 2.31
N ASN A 234 -10.28 11.85 1.10
CA ASN A 234 -10.61 10.46 0.82
C ASN A 234 -9.61 9.48 1.45
N ILE A 235 -8.30 9.79 1.47
CA ILE A 235 -7.29 8.97 2.14
C ILE A 235 -7.52 8.96 3.66
N ALA A 236 -7.93 10.08 4.26
CA ALA A 236 -8.34 10.09 5.66
C ALA A 236 -9.60 9.24 5.89
N LEU A 237 -10.62 9.35 5.03
CA LEU A 237 -11.85 8.56 5.13
C LEU A 237 -11.59 7.05 4.93
N ILE A 238 -10.82 6.65 3.92
CA ILE A 238 -10.46 5.24 3.70
C ILE A 238 -9.59 4.73 4.85
N GLY A 239 -8.75 5.62 5.41
CA GLY A 239 -8.12 5.54 6.72
C GLY A 239 -9.03 4.90 7.77
N VAL A 240 -10.14 5.59 8.05
CA VAL A 240 -11.18 5.17 9.01
C VAL A 240 -11.91 3.91 8.54
N PHE A 241 -12.28 3.83 7.27
CA PHE A 241 -13.01 2.68 6.70
C PHE A 241 -12.26 1.37 6.92
N PHE A 242 -10.96 1.29 6.62
CA PHE A 242 -10.18 0.08 6.82
C PHE A 242 -9.99 -0.28 8.29
N ALA A 243 -9.83 0.73 9.18
CA ALA A 243 -9.80 0.48 10.61
C ALA A 243 -11.14 -0.08 11.11
N LEU A 244 -12.27 0.40 10.60
CA LEU A 244 -13.59 -0.18 10.88
C LEU A 244 -13.71 -1.59 10.31
N CYS A 245 -13.26 -1.84 9.08
CA CYS A 245 -13.26 -3.19 8.51
C CYS A 245 -12.51 -4.18 9.40
N TYR A 246 -11.35 -3.78 9.93
CA TYR A 246 -10.64 -4.58 10.93
C TYR A 246 -11.49 -4.79 12.20
N LEU A 247 -12.08 -3.74 12.76
CA LEU A 247 -12.92 -3.85 13.96
C LEU A 247 -14.14 -4.76 13.75
N LYS A 248 -14.79 -4.72 12.58
CA LYS A 248 -15.98 -5.53 12.29
C LYS A 248 -15.67 -6.98 11.90
N THR A 249 -14.46 -7.26 11.44
CA THR A 249 -14.07 -8.62 11.02
C THR A 249 -13.18 -9.33 12.03
N GLY A 250 -12.44 -8.60 12.87
CA GLY A 250 -11.37 -9.13 13.72
C GLY A 250 -10.22 -9.75 12.93
N SER A 251 -10.04 -9.31 11.68
CA SER A 251 -9.14 -9.92 10.71
C SER A 251 -8.52 -8.85 9.83
N LEU A 252 -7.19 -8.87 9.68
CA LEU A 252 -6.50 -7.98 8.72
C LEU A 252 -6.63 -8.46 7.28
N TRP A 253 -6.97 -9.73 7.06
CA TRP A 253 -7.06 -10.31 5.73
C TRP A 253 -8.11 -9.64 4.85
N PHE A 254 -9.22 -9.17 5.43
CA PHE A 254 -10.24 -8.41 4.71
C PHE A 254 -9.75 -7.05 4.22
N PRO A 255 -9.26 -6.12 5.09
CA PRO A 255 -8.75 -4.84 4.60
C PRO A 255 -7.56 -5.00 3.65
N ILE A 256 -6.68 -6.00 3.85
CA ILE A 256 -5.61 -6.33 2.89
C ILE A 256 -6.21 -6.69 1.53
N GLY A 257 -7.14 -7.64 1.48
CA GLY A 257 -7.76 -8.06 0.21
C GLY A 257 -8.45 -6.89 -0.50
N PHE A 258 -9.17 -6.06 0.25
CA PHE A 258 -9.83 -4.87 -0.30
C PHE A 258 -8.81 -3.91 -0.89
N HIS A 259 -7.79 -3.52 -0.12
CA HIS A 259 -6.78 -2.57 -0.54
C HIS A 259 -6.04 -3.05 -1.81
N VAL A 260 -5.59 -4.30 -1.81
CA VAL A 260 -4.90 -4.90 -2.98
C VAL A 260 -5.77 -4.86 -4.22
N SER A 261 -7.04 -5.25 -4.10
CA SER A 261 -7.96 -5.22 -5.24
C SER A 261 -8.29 -3.81 -5.70
N TRP A 262 -8.44 -2.85 -4.77
CA TRP A 262 -8.68 -1.46 -5.11
C TRP A 262 -7.56 -0.90 -5.99
N ASN A 263 -6.31 -1.03 -5.55
CA ASN A 263 -5.15 -0.51 -6.29
C ASN A 263 -4.97 -1.22 -7.63
N PHE A 264 -5.12 -2.55 -7.65
CA PHE A 264 -4.99 -3.34 -8.89
C PHE A 264 -6.06 -2.97 -9.91
N PHE A 265 -7.33 -2.87 -9.51
CA PHE A 265 -8.41 -2.54 -10.45
C PHE A 265 -8.40 -1.06 -10.83
N GLN A 266 -8.12 -0.14 -9.92
CA GLN A 266 -8.00 1.30 -10.23
C GLN A 266 -6.90 1.54 -11.27
N GLY A 267 -5.71 1.01 -11.00
CA GLY A 267 -4.54 1.16 -11.83
C GLY A 267 -4.57 0.29 -13.07
N CYS A 268 -4.44 -1.02 -12.90
CA CYS A 268 -4.17 -1.92 -14.01
C CYS A 268 -5.36 -2.13 -14.92
N ILE A 269 -6.57 -2.21 -14.37
CA ILE A 269 -7.76 -2.50 -15.16
C ILE A 269 -8.37 -1.20 -15.67
N PHE A 270 -8.80 -0.32 -14.76
CA PHE A 270 -9.49 0.92 -15.10
C PHE A 270 -8.55 2.05 -15.49
N SER A 271 -7.23 1.86 -15.45
CA SER A 271 -6.23 2.76 -16.03
C SER A 271 -6.25 4.18 -15.45
N LEU A 272 -6.74 4.31 -14.22
CA LEU A 272 -6.65 5.51 -13.41
C LEU A 272 -5.37 5.48 -12.57
N PRO A 273 -4.70 6.61 -12.30
CA PRO A 273 -3.55 6.65 -11.40
C PRO A 273 -3.84 6.05 -10.01
N VAL A 274 -2.81 5.52 -9.33
CA VAL A 274 -2.94 4.93 -7.99
C VAL A 274 -2.26 5.81 -6.95
N SER A 275 -3.04 6.66 -6.27
CA SER A 275 -2.53 7.67 -5.33
C SER A 275 -1.42 8.53 -5.93
N GLY A 276 -1.48 8.78 -7.24
CA GLY A 276 -0.46 9.50 -7.98
C GLY A 276 0.68 8.68 -8.61
N LEU A 277 0.65 7.35 -8.46
CA LEU A 277 1.58 6.44 -9.14
C LEU A 277 1.05 6.09 -10.53
N ASP A 278 1.96 6.14 -11.51
CA ASP A 278 1.70 5.58 -12.83
C ASP A 278 2.05 4.09 -12.84
N VAL A 279 1.14 3.29 -13.40
CA VAL A 279 1.21 1.84 -13.41
C VAL A 279 0.78 1.32 -14.76
N TYR A 280 1.07 0.05 -15.05
CA TYR A 280 0.63 -0.60 -16.29
C TYR A 280 -0.87 -0.38 -16.52
N ARG A 281 -1.26 0.02 -17.73
CA ARG A 281 -2.66 0.36 -18.07
C ARG A 281 -3.20 -0.63 -19.10
N LEU A 282 -4.25 -1.37 -18.76
CA LEU A 282 -4.86 -2.32 -19.70
C LEU A 282 -5.79 -1.64 -20.71
N LEU A 283 -6.54 -0.63 -20.27
CA LEU A 283 -7.61 0.01 -21.03
C LEU A 283 -7.22 1.43 -21.41
N ASP A 284 -7.68 1.89 -22.58
CA ASP A 284 -7.72 3.30 -22.92
C ASP A 284 -9.08 3.87 -22.50
N ILE A 285 -9.04 4.88 -21.64
CA ILE A 285 -10.21 5.54 -21.06
C ILE A 285 -10.21 7.06 -21.34
N LYS A 286 -9.46 7.51 -22.36
CA LYS A 286 -9.31 8.95 -22.67
C LYS A 286 -10.64 9.69 -22.80
N GLU A 287 -11.64 9.09 -23.46
CA GLU A 287 -12.97 9.71 -23.58
C GLU A 287 -13.60 10.00 -22.22
N ILE A 288 -13.38 9.15 -21.21
CA ILE A 288 -13.87 9.37 -19.84
C ILE A 288 -13.06 10.48 -19.16
N THR A 289 -11.72 10.42 -19.27
CA THR A 289 -10.85 11.36 -18.56
C THR A 289 -10.85 12.77 -19.14
N GLU A 290 -11.08 12.91 -20.44
CA GLU A 290 -11.08 14.20 -21.16
C GLU A 290 -12.48 14.86 -21.14
N SER A 291 -13.56 14.09 -20.99
CA SER A 291 -14.93 14.62 -20.93
C SER A 291 -15.37 15.07 -19.54
N LEU A 292 -14.66 14.66 -18.49
CA LEU A 292 -15.00 14.95 -17.09
C LEU A 292 -13.93 15.83 -16.43
N SER A 293 -14.34 16.60 -15.41
CA SER A 293 -13.41 17.44 -14.65
C SER A 293 -12.44 16.61 -13.79
N SER A 294 -11.26 17.16 -13.50
CA SER A 294 -10.26 16.53 -12.62
C SER A 294 -10.82 16.21 -11.22
N SER A 295 -11.80 16.99 -10.73
CA SER A 295 -12.47 16.71 -9.45
C SER A 295 -13.34 15.45 -9.50
N LEU A 296 -13.91 15.10 -10.65
CA LEU A 296 -14.72 13.89 -10.81
C LEU A 296 -13.84 12.66 -11.03
N THR A 297 -12.84 12.75 -11.91
CA THR A 297 -11.93 11.62 -12.20
C THR A 297 -10.86 11.42 -11.13
N GLY A 298 -10.61 12.47 -10.34
CA GLY A 298 -9.52 12.57 -9.38
C GLY A 298 -8.17 12.93 -9.99
N GLY A 299 -8.15 13.32 -11.27
CA GLY A 299 -6.99 13.90 -11.94
C GLY A 299 -5.74 13.03 -11.85
N SER A 300 -4.60 13.65 -11.52
CA SER A 300 -3.32 12.96 -11.39
C SER A 300 -3.24 12.01 -10.19
N PHE A 301 -4.15 12.14 -9.21
CA PHE A 301 -4.22 11.25 -8.05
C PHE A 301 -5.02 9.97 -8.36
N GLY A 302 -5.91 10.02 -9.35
CA GLY A 302 -6.77 8.92 -9.79
C GLY A 302 -8.05 8.75 -8.96
N GLY A 303 -8.67 7.57 -8.99
CA GLY A 303 -10.01 7.34 -8.40
C GLY A 303 -10.15 7.78 -6.93
N GLU A 304 -9.08 7.66 -6.15
CA GLU A 304 -9.01 8.15 -4.76
C GLU A 304 -9.10 9.67 -4.63
N GLY A 305 -8.74 10.42 -5.67
CA GLY A 305 -8.90 11.88 -5.76
C GLY A 305 -10.31 12.32 -6.14
N SER A 306 -11.21 11.39 -6.48
CA SER A 306 -12.56 11.72 -6.91
C SER A 306 -13.40 12.28 -5.78
N VAL A 307 -14.05 13.42 -5.99
CA VAL A 307 -15.03 13.98 -5.05
C VAL A 307 -16.22 13.05 -4.84
N LEU A 308 -16.52 12.17 -5.81
CA LEU A 308 -17.60 11.18 -5.71
C LEU A 308 -17.33 10.13 -4.63
N LEU A 309 -16.05 9.90 -4.31
CA LEU A 309 -15.66 8.89 -3.31
C LEU A 309 -15.97 9.33 -1.88
N ILE A 310 -16.10 10.64 -1.61
CA ILE A 310 -16.44 11.18 -0.29
C ILE A 310 -17.80 10.65 0.20
N PRO A 311 -18.93 10.85 -0.51
CA PRO A 311 -20.22 10.32 -0.08
C PRO A 311 -20.26 8.80 -0.07
N ILE A 312 -19.61 8.13 -1.04
CA ILE A 312 -19.56 6.66 -1.12
C ILE A 312 -18.90 6.08 0.13
N THR A 313 -17.68 6.53 0.45
CA THR A 313 -16.91 6.05 1.60
C THR A 313 -17.57 6.45 2.91
N SER A 314 -18.12 7.66 3.01
CA SER A 314 -18.86 8.11 4.20
C SER A 314 -20.09 7.25 4.47
N ALA A 315 -20.84 6.86 3.44
CA ALA A 315 -21.97 5.94 3.58
C ALA A 315 -21.52 4.57 4.08
N LEU A 316 -20.44 4.00 3.50
CA LEU A 316 -19.88 2.72 3.95
C LEU A 316 -19.41 2.78 5.41
N ILE A 317 -18.71 3.84 5.80
CA ILE A 317 -18.30 4.10 7.19
C ILE A 317 -19.51 4.15 8.10
N TYR A 318 -20.57 4.89 7.73
CA TYR A 318 -21.79 5.00 8.52
C TYR A 318 -22.47 3.64 8.71
N PHE A 319 -22.61 2.86 7.64
CA PHE A 319 -23.22 1.52 7.72
C PHE A 319 -22.39 0.56 8.59
N LEU A 320 -21.06 0.57 8.45
CA LEU A 320 -20.18 -0.25 9.28
C LEU A 320 -20.21 0.21 10.73
N TRP A 321 -20.21 1.51 11.00
CA TRP A 321 -20.25 2.06 12.35
C TRP A 321 -21.47 1.59 13.14
N ARG A 322 -22.61 1.37 12.46
CA ARG A 322 -23.84 0.84 13.05
C ARG A 322 -23.78 -0.66 13.41
N GLN A 323 -22.84 -1.40 12.83
CA GLN A 323 -22.67 -2.83 13.14
C GLN A 323 -21.90 -3.01 14.45
N PRO A 324 -22.14 -4.09 15.22
CA PRO A 324 -21.34 -4.38 16.41
C PRO A 324 -19.89 -4.71 16.03
N ASP A 325 -18.95 -4.35 16.92
CA ASP A 325 -17.55 -4.73 16.77
C ASP A 325 -17.37 -6.23 16.99
N HIS A 326 -16.43 -6.83 16.26
CA HIS A 326 -16.11 -8.23 16.41
C HIS A 326 -15.43 -8.46 17.77
N PRO A 327 -15.90 -9.42 18.60
CA PRO A 327 -15.35 -9.64 19.95
C PRO A 327 -13.84 -9.85 19.96
N GLN A 328 -13.33 -10.47 18.91
CA GLN A 328 -11.91 -10.70 18.75
C GLN A 328 -11.09 -9.44 18.50
N ALA A 329 -11.61 -8.46 17.75
CA ALA A 329 -10.91 -7.19 17.54
C ALA A 329 -10.77 -6.44 18.86
N LEU A 330 -11.85 -6.42 19.66
CA LEU A 330 -11.86 -5.85 20.99
C LEU A 330 -10.84 -6.55 21.91
N LEU A 331 -10.77 -7.89 21.85
CA LEU A 331 -9.76 -8.65 22.59
C LEU A 331 -8.34 -8.27 22.13
N ASP A 332 -8.09 -8.24 20.84
CA ASP A 332 -6.75 -7.99 20.27
C ASP A 332 -6.25 -6.58 20.61
N LEU A 333 -7.13 -5.58 20.69
CA LEU A 333 -6.82 -4.21 21.14
C LEU A 333 -6.63 -4.13 22.67
N SER A 334 -7.53 -4.74 23.44
CA SER A 334 -7.49 -4.70 24.92
C SER A 334 -6.30 -5.44 25.54
N LEU A 335 -5.78 -6.48 24.88
CA LEU A 335 -4.60 -7.22 25.33
C LEU A 335 -3.34 -6.35 25.45
N LEU A 336 -3.28 -5.21 24.79
CA LEU A 336 -2.19 -4.24 24.93
C LEU A 336 -2.52 -3.10 25.90
N CYS A 337 -3.79 -2.95 26.31
CA CYS A 337 -4.23 -1.95 27.29
C CYS A 337 -4.00 -2.38 28.73
N GLN A 338 -3.88 -3.69 29.00
CA GLN A 338 -3.77 -4.21 30.36
C GLN A 338 -2.36 -3.92 30.94
N PRO A 339 -2.23 -3.08 31.99
CA PRO A 339 -0.99 -3.00 32.75
C PRO A 339 -0.72 -4.33 33.45
N GLU A 340 0.53 -4.56 33.90
CA GLU A 340 0.84 -5.63 34.84
C GLU A 340 -0.19 -5.62 35.97
N GLN A 341 -1.10 -6.59 36.02
CA GLN A 341 -1.66 -6.96 37.30
C GLN A 341 -0.53 -7.68 38.03
N PRO A 342 -0.04 -7.15 39.17
CA PRO A 342 0.81 -7.93 40.04
C PRO A 342 0.10 -9.26 40.27
N LEU A 343 0.83 -10.37 40.20
CA LEU A 343 0.31 -11.64 40.71
C LEU A 343 -0.19 -11.33 42.12
N GLN A 344 -1.51 -11.34 42.31
CA GLN A 344 -2.08 -11.36 43.65
C GLN A 344 -1.54 -12.66 44.23
N GLU A 345 -0.57 -12.55 45.14
CA GLU A 345 -0.21 -13.68 45.98
C GLU A 345 -1.53 -14.19 46.58
N PRO A 346 -1.80 -15.50 46.50
CA PRO A 346 -2.98 -16.04 47.15
C PRO A 346 -2.97 -15.55 48.59
N GLU A 347 -4.02 -14.83 48.99
CA GLU A 347 -4.23 -14.40 50.37
C GLU A 347 -3.90 -15.58 51.28
N PRO A 348 -3.00 -15.43 52.26
CA PRO A 348 -2.72 -16.52 53.18
C PRO A 348 -4.05 -16.87 53.83
N VAL A 349 -4.50 -18.11 53.59
CA VAL A 349 -5.65 -18.66 54.29
C VAL A 349 -5.34 -18.52 55.77
N SER A 350 -6.07 -17.65 56.46
CA SER A 350 -5.94 -17.50 57.90
C SER A 350 -6.46 -18.79 58.52
N ASP A 351 -5.56 -19.71 58.83
CA ASP A 351 -5.83 -20.83 59.72
C ASP A 351 -6.05 -20.29 61.13
N SER A 352 -7.25 -19.77 61.38
CA SER A 352 -7.76 -19.51 62.71
C SER A 352 -9.17 -20.10 62.82
N THR A 353 -9.24 -21.43 62.81
CA THR A 353 -10.18 -22.27 63.59
C THR A 353 -10.19 -23.71 63.05
N ALA A 354 -9.12 -24.47 63.29
CA ALA A 354 -9.16 -25.92 63.16
C ALA A 354 -8.20 -26.59 64.14
N SER A 355 -8.42 -26.34 65.43
CA SER A 355 -7.78 -27.08 66.52
C SER A 355 -8.83 -27.50 67.55
N SER A 356 -9.75 -28.37 67.13
CA SER A 356 -10.23 -29.48 67.96
C SER A 356 -11.10 -30.40 67.11
N GLU A 357 -10.54 -31.53 66.70
CA GLU A 357 -11.18 -32.86 66.68
C GLU A 357 -10.21 -33.83 65.99
N LEU A 358 -9.32 -34.43 66.79
CA LEU A 358 -8.65 -35.66 66.39
C LEU A 358 -9.69 -36.78 66.45
N GLY A 359 -10.08 -37.30 65.29
CA GLY A 359 -10.75 -38.58 65.13
C GLY A 359 -10.00 -39.39 64.08
N ASP A 360 -9.51 -40.56 64.49
CA ASP A 360 -8.73 -41.49 63.66
C ASP A 360 -9.44 -41.85 62.35
N VAL A 361 -8.82 -41.57 61.21
CA VAL A 361 -9.24 -42.10 59.91
C VAL A 361 -8.02 -42.63 59.16
N GLU A 362 -7.96 -43.96 59.02
CA GLU A 362 -7.00 -44.68 58.19
C GLU A 362 -7.02 -44.21 56.72
N PRO A 363 -5.89 -44.25 55.99
CA PRO A 363 -5.86 -43.89 54.59
C PRO A 363 -6.45 -45.02 53.72
N PRO A 364 -7.41 -44.75 52.80
CA PRO A 364 -7.91 -45.79 51.92
C PRO A 364 -6.89 -46.12 50.83
N ARG A 365 -6.66 -47.43 50.69
CA ARG A 365 -5.84 -48.08 49.67
C ARG A 365 -6.44 -47.85 48.27
N TYR A 366 -5.60 -47.52 47.30
CA TYR A 366 -5.96 -47.54 45.88
C TYR A 366 -6.35 -48.96 45.46
N SER A 367 -7.62 -49.14 45.07
CA SER A 367 -8.05 -50.33 44.33
C SER A 367 -8.67 -49.89 43.00
N THR A 368 -8.04 -50.34 41.93
CA THR A 368 -8.52 -50.31 40.56
C THR A 368 -9.71 -51.24 40.46
N PHE A 369 -10.90 -50.76 40.09
CA PHE A 369 -11.96 -51.68 39.67
C PHE A 369 -12.83 -51.19 38.51
N LYS A 370 -12.90 -52.14 37.57
CA LYS A 370 -13.67 -52.30 36.34
C LYS A 370 -15.13 -51.84 36.41
N THR A 371 -15.51 -51.19 35.31
CA THR A 371 -16.87 -50.91 34.86
C THR A 371 -17.71 -52.19 34.81
N THR A 372 -18.88 -52.17 35.47
CA THR A 372 -19.94 -53.16 35.25
C THR A 372 -21.29 -52.44 35.12
N LEU A 373 -22.02 -52.76 34.04
CA LEU A 373 -23.34 -52.26 33.68
C LEU A 373 -24.46 -53.01 34.42
N ARG A 374 -25.38 -52.26 35.06
CA ARG A 374 -26.81 -52.54 35.40
C ARG A 374 -27.21 -51.41 36.38
N GLY A 375 -28.23 -50.57 36.23
CA GLY A 375 -29.51 -50.63 35.54
C GLY A 375 -30.62 -50.55 36.61
N SER A 376 -31.21 -49.36 36.84
CA SER A 376 -32.62 -49.18 37.30
C SER A 376 -32.98 -47.71 37.58
N GLN A 377 -33.80 -47.15 36.70
CA GLN A 377 -34.98 -46.28 36.85
C GLN A 377 -35.10 -45.15 37.90
N ASN A 378 -35.49 -43.97 37.35
CA ASN A 378 -36.42 -42.92 37.80
C ASN A 378 -35.75 -41.54 37.88
N GLY A 379 -36.20 -40.46 37.22
CA GLY A 379 -37.29 -40.22 36.30
C GLY A 379 -37.24 -38.77 35.79
N SER A 380 -37.74 -38.56 34.57
CA SER A 380 -38.36 -37.33 34.04
C SER A 380 -37.67 -35.96 34.20
N ALA A 381 -37.04 -35.47 33.13
CA ALA A 381 -37.46 -34.25 32.41
C ALA A 381 -36.32 -33.79 31.46
N HIS A 382 -36.51 -33.88 30.14
CA HIS A 382 -35.89 -32.99 29.14
C HIS A 382 -36.45 -33.33 27.76
N ASP A 383 -37.18 -32.39 27.16
CA ASP A 383 -37.30 -32.31 25.71
C ASP A 383 -36.19 -31.40 25.18
N LEU A 384 -35.49 -31.94 24.19
CA LEU A 384 -34.32 -31.47 23.48
C LEU A 384 -34.68 -31.43 22.00
N GLU A 385 -34.46 -30.30 21.34
CA GLU A 385 -34.14 -30.23 19.91
C GLU A 385 -33.19 -29.03 19.73
N ARG A 386 -32.10 -29.04 18.97
CA ARG A 386 -31.29 -30.07 18.31
C ARG A 386 -30.10 -29.26 17.74
N SER A 387 -28.86 -29.53 18.15
CA SER A 387 -27.66 -29.02 17.47
C SER A 387 -26.67 -30.16 17.31
N ASP A 388 -26.62 -30.70 16.09
CA ASP A 388 -25.70 -31.77 15.73
C ASP A 388 -24.32 -31.20 15.39
N THR A 389 -23.32 -31.52 16.21
CA THR A 389 -21.90 -31.60 15.81
C THR A 389 -21.25 -32.75 16.56
N PRO A 390 -20.63 -33.74 15.89
CA PRO A 390 -19.89 -34.79 16.58
C PRO A 390 -18.47 -34.32 16.90
N LEU A 391 -18.14 -34.33 18.20
CA LEU A 391 -16.77 -34.29 18.74
C LEU A 391 -16.16 -35.69 18.59
N LEU A 392 -15.23 -35.86 17.65
CA LEU A 392 -14.39 -37.05 17.58
C LEU A 392 -13.10 -36.80 18.38
N LEU A 393 -12.97 -37.47 19.53
CA LEU A 393 -11.71 -37.55 20.29
C LEU A 393 -10.73 -38.46 19.53
N GLY A 394 -9.71 -37.87 18.91
CA GLY A 394 -8.57 -38.58 18.33
C GLY A 394 -7.45 -38.77 19.37
N VAL A 395 -7.08 -40.02 19.59
CA VAL A 395 -5.97 -40.47 20.44
C VAL A 395 -4.64 -39.88 19.95
N ILE A 396 -3.86 -39.32 20.87
CA ILE A 396 -2.50 -38.82 20.62
C ILE A 396 -1.54 -40.00 20.64
N GLU A 397 -1.03 -40.42 19.48
CA GLU A 397 0.17 -41.26 19.40
C GLU A 397 1.43 -40.37 19.47
N LYS A 398 2.41 -40.83 20.26
CA LYS A 398 3.68 -40.18 20.55
C LYS A 398 4.65 -40.38 19.37
N PRO A 399 5.31 -39.36 18.81
CA PRO A 399 6.23 -39.57 17.70
C PRO A 399 7.55 -40.22 18.18
N ALA A 400 8.08 -41.13 17.35
CA ALA A 400 9.37 -41.80 17.54
C ALA A 400 10.57 -40.83 17.41
N PRO A 401 11.72 -41.13 18.03
CA PRO A 401 12.90 -40.25 17.96
C PRO A 401 13.54 -40.26 16.56
N PRO A 402 14.23 -39.17 16.17
CA PRO A 402 14.81 -39.04 14.83
C PRO A 402 16.05 -39.92 14.64
N VAL A 403 16.12 -40.55 13.46
CA VAL A 403 17.30 -41.27 12.96
C VAL A 403 18.36 -40.26 12.52
N THR A 404 19.57 -40.37 13.07
CA THR A 404 20.75 -39.59 12.70
C THR A 404 21.25 -39.99 11.32
N MET A 405 21.16 -39.07 10.35
CA MET A 405 21.82 -39.17 9.03
C MET A 405 23.11 -38.35 9.07
N ALA A 406 24.24 -38.96 8.71
CA ALA A 406 25.54 -38.30 8.62
C ALA A 406 25.56 -37.20 7.54
N PRO A 407 26.31 -36.10 7.71
CA PRO A 407 26.38 -35.02 6.74
C PRO A 407 27.14 -35.46 5.47
N PRO A 408 26.71 -35.06 4.26
CA PRO A 408 27.48 -35.29 3.05
C PRO A 408 28.74 -34.41 3.02
N THR A 409 29.83 -35.03 2.60
CA THR A 409 31.17 -34.43 2.43
C THR A 409 31.13 -33.30 1.38
N PRO A 410 31.76 -32.13 1.61
CA PRO A 410 31.78 -31.06 0.61
C PRO A 410 32.68 -31.48 -0.57
N THR A 411 32.08 -31.55 -1.76
CA THR A 411 32.84 -31.68 -3.02
C THR A 411 33.39 -30.30 -3.38
N VAL A 412 34.70 -30.14 -3.28
CA VAL A 412 35.43 -28.96 -3.73
C VAL A 412 35.49 -29.00 -5.26
N VAL A 413 34.73 -28.13 -5.92
CA VAL A 413 34.94 -27.82 -7.34
C VAL A 413 35.97 -26.70 -7.41
N ALA A 414 37.16 -27.03 -7.89
CA ALA A 414 38.21 -26.06 -8.17
C ALA A 414 37.78 -25.17 -9.34
N PHE A 415 37.71 -23.86 -9.11
CA PHE A 415 37.65 -22.88 -10.20
C PHE A 415 39.09 -22.58 -10.64
N GLU A 416 39.37 -22.79 -11.92
CA GLU A 416 40.63 -22.39 -12.54
C GLU A 416 40.77 -20.84 -12.51
N PRO A 417 41.97 -20.30 -12.23
CA PRO A 417 42.18 -18.86 -12.27
C PRO A 417 42.21 -18.36 -13.72
N VAL A 418 41.30 -17.45 -14.05
CA VAL A 418 41.35 -16.67 -15.29
C VAL A 418 42.58 -15.76 -15.23
N VAL A 419 43.56 -16.06 -16.08
CA VAL A 419 44.73 -15.22 -16.32
C VAL A 419 44.29 -13.97 -17.08
N LEU A 420 44.32 -12.81 -16.41
CA LEU A 420 44.21 -11.50 -17.06
C LEU A 420 45.55 -11.16 -17.70
N THR A 421 45.63 -11.18 -19.03
CA THR A 421 46.73 -10.59 -19.78
C THR A 421 46.69 -9.06 -19.69
N PRO A 422 47.79 -8.37 -19.36
CA PRO A 422 47.81 -6.91 -19.33
C PRO A 422 47.86 -6.36 -20.75
N VAL A 423 46.87 -5.53 -21.12
CA VAL A 423 46.95 -4.70 -22.32
C VAL A 423 47.86 -3.51 -22.02
N ALA A 424 48.86 -3.33 -22.89
CA ALA A 424 49.91 -2.34 -22.79
C ALA A 424 49.37 -0.90 -22.75
N ALA A 425 49.95 -0.10 -21.86
CA ALA A 425 49.77 1.34 -21.78
C ALA A 425 50.48 2.02 -22.96
N THR A 426 49.75 2.78 -23.77
CA THR A 426 50.32 3.78 -24.67
C THR A 426 50.25 5.14 -24.00
N HIS A 427 51.43 5.67 -23.66
CA HIS A 427 51.66 7.03 -23.20
C HIS A 427 51.34 8.05 -24.31
N GLU A 428 50.45 9.00 -24.02
CA GLU A 428 50.42 10.31 -24.69
C GLU A 428 50.68 11.43 -23.64
N PRO A 429 51.48 12.46 -23.95
CA PRO A 429 51.80 13.54 -23.02
C PRO A 429 50.68 14.60 -22.95
N PRO A 430 50.54 15.35 -21.84
CA PRO A 430 49.44 16.28 -21.65
C PRO A 430 49.64 17.60 -22.41
N VAL A 431 48.57 18.07 -23.03
CA VAL A 431 48.44 19.42 -23.62
C VAL A 431 48.08 20.42 -22.50
N PRO A 432 48.69 21.62 -22.42
CA PRO A 432 48.41 22.56 -21.34
C PRO A 432 47.03 23.21 -21.49
N PHE A 433 46.27 23.24 -20.39
CA PHE A 433 45.00 23.96 -20.25
C PHE A 433 45.23 25.48 -20.29
N GLN A 434 44.53 26.20 -21.17
CA GLN A 434 44.34 27.64 -21.10
C GLN A 434 43.09 27.93 -20.25
N GLU A 435 43.24 28.75 -19.20
CA GLU A 435 42.14 29.33 -18.44
C GLU A 435 41.41 30.37 -19.31
N THR A 436 40.16 30.12 -19.67
CA THR A 436 39.25 31.14 -20.20
C THR A 436 38.31 31.60 -19.10
N VAL A 437 38.59 32.78 -18.55
CA VAL A 437 37.71 33.55 -17.64
C VAL A 437 36.52 34.10 -18.43
N PRO A 438 35.26 33.89 -18.03
CA PRO A 438 34.13 34.62 -18.61
C PRO A 438 33.99 36.01 -17.96
N PRO A 439 33.57 37.05 -18.71
CA PRO A 439 33.54 38.41 -18.21
C PRO A 439 32.36 38.66 -17.26
N VAL A 440 32.67 39.40 -16.18
CA VAL A 440 31.71 40.01 -15.25
C VAL A 440 30.88 41.06 -16.01
N SER A 441 29.57 40.84 -16.11
CA SER A 441 28.64 41.87 -16.59
C SER A 441 28.06 42.62 -15.39
N ALA A 442 28.35 43.92 -15.36
CA ALA A 442 27.92 44.86 -14.34
C ALA A 442 26.40 45.05 -14.35
N VAL A 443 25.81 44.99 -13.15
CA VAL A 443 24.42 45.39 -12.88
C VAL A 443 24.37 46.92 -12.87
N VAL A 444 23.74 47.52 -13.88
CA VAL A 444 23.36 48.94 -13.85
C VAL A 444 21.99 49.04 -13.18
N VAL A 445 21.98 49.63 -11.99
CA VAL A 445 20.78 50.04 -11.25
C VAL A 445 20.27 51.33 -11.88
N ASN A 446 19.02 51.35 -12.37
CA ASN A 446 18.31 52.59 -12.66
C ASN A 446 17.08 52.67 -11.75
N GLU A 447 17.11 53.63 -10.83
CA GLU A 447 15.95 54.09 -10.05
C GLU A 447 14.98 54.92 -10.92
N PRO A 448 13.70 55.04 -10.52
CA PRO A 448 12.67 55.65 -11.36
C PRO A 448 12.54 57.16 -11.13
N SER A 449 12.15 57.90 -12.17
CA SER A 449 11.56 59.24 -12.03
C SER A 449 10.43 59.49 -13.03
N PRO A 450 9.50 60.41 -12.72
CA PRO A 450 8.08 60.29 -13.08
C PRO A 450 7.65 61.19 -14.25
N ASN A 451 6.43 60.93 -14.73
CA ASN A 451 5.61 61.70 -15.69
C ASN A 451 5.89 61.47 -17.19
N ALA A 452 4.98 60.76 -17.86
CA ALA A 452 4.39 61.21 -19.12
C ALA A 452 3.10 60.41 -19.40
N GLU A 453 2.03 61.16 -19.68
CA GLU A 453 0.68 60.69 -20.01
C GLU A 453 0.59 59.96 -21.37
N LYS A 454 -0.47 59.15 -21.47
CA LYS A 454 -1.25 58.79 -22.69
C LYS A 454 -0.48 58.41 -23.95
N ASP A 455 -0.52 57.13 -24.29
CA ASP A 455 -0.77 56.72 -25.68
C ASP A 455 -1.43 55.33 -25.75
N THR A 456 -2.50 55.27 -26.53
CA THR A 456 -3.32 54.11 -26.88
C THR A 456 -2.51 53.12 -27.74
N PRO A 457 -2.60 51.78 -27.54
CA PRO A 457 -1.87 50.84 -28.39
C PRO A 457 -2.45 50.75 -29.82
N PRO A 458 -1.60 50.55 -30.86
CA PRO A 458 -2.05 50.44 -32.24
C PRO A 458 -2.69 49.07 -32.53
N ALA A 459 -3.61 49.05 -33.50
CA ALA A 459 -4.31 47.85 -33.97
C ALA A 459 -3.36 46.79 -34.56
N PRO A 460 -3.68 45.48 -34.42
CA PRO A 460 -2.85 44.41 -34.98
C PRO A 460 -2.93 44.35 -36.51
N ALA A 461 -1.78 44.14 -37.14
CA ALA A 461 -1.62 43.93 -38.58
C ALA A 461 -2.27 42.60 -39.05
N PRO A 462 -2.72 42.49 -40.31
CA PRO A 462 -3.43 41.30 -40.79
C PRO A 462 -2.50 40.09 -40.96
N VAL A 463 -2.98 38.94 -40.50
CA VAL A 463 -2.32 37.63 -40.64
C VAL A 463 -2.37 37.17 -42.10
N VAL A 464 -1.21 36.95 -42.70
CA VAL A 464 -1.05 36.30 -44.01
C VAL A 464 -1.13 34.79 -43.82
N THR A 465 -2.17 34.14 -44.35
CA THR A 465 -2.32 32.68 -44.37
C THR A 465 -1.42 32.04 -45.43
N PRO A 466 -0.68 30.95 -45.12
CA PRO A 466 0.07 30.19 -46.11
C PRO A 466 -0.86 29.32 -47.00
N PRO A 467 -0.46 28.99 -48.24
CA PRO A 467 -1.32 28.28 -49.18
C PRO A 467 -1.52 26.80 -48.83
N VAL A 468 -2.74 26.33 -49.05
CA VAL A 468 -3.20 24.93 -48.89
C VAL A 468 -2.54 24.02 -49.93
N PRO A 469 -1.99 22.85 -49.56
CA PRO A 469 -1.47 21.89 -50.54
C PRO A 469 -2.61 21.17 -51.29
N SER A 470 -2.48 21.09 -52.61
CA SER A 470 -3.42 20.43 -53.53
C SER A 470 -3.51 18.91 -53.29
N PRO A 471 -4.68 18.28 -53.51
CA PRO A 471 -4.85 16.84 -53.34
C PRO A 471 -4.14 16.04 -54.47
N PRO A 472 -3.61 14.83 -54.17
CA PRO A 472 -2.93 14.02 -55.16
C PRO A 472 -3.91 13.41 -56.18
N ALA A 473 -3.48 13.40 -57.44
CA ALA A 473 -4.22 12.92 -58.60
C ALA A 473 -4.65 11.44 -58.49
N SER A 474 -5.88 11.17 -58.92
CA SER A 474 -6.49 9.85 -59.08
C SER A 474 -5.70 8.97 -60.06
N LYS A 475 -5.27 7.78 -59.62
CA LYS A 475 -4.82 6.69 -60.50
C LYS A 475 -6.01 5.78 -60.89
N PRO A 476 -5.99 5.18 -62.10
CA PRO A 476 -7.14 4.47 -62.66
C PRO A 476 -7.39 3.10 -62.01
N SER A 477 -8.66 2.70 -62.02
CA SER A 477 -9.19 1.45 -61.48
C SER A 477 -8.55 0.20 -62.08
N THR A 478 -7.99 -0.66 -61.23
CA THR A 478 -7.74 -2.07 -61.55
C THR A 478 -8.57 -2.94 -60.63
N GLY A 479 -9.38 -3.82 -61.23
CA GLY A 479 -10.40 -4.61 -60.57
C GLY A 479 -9.85 -5.60 -59.54
N LYS A 480 -10.58 -5.75 -58.44
CA LYS A 480 -10.39 -6.80 -57.43
C LYS A 480 -11.43 -7.91 -57.69
N PRO A 481 -11.03 -9.20 -57.81
CA PRO A 481 -11.98 -10.31 -57.87
C PRO A 481 -12.55 -10.61 -56.46
N PRO A 482 -13.72 -11.30 -56.38
CA PRO A 482 -14.49 -11.41 -55.14
C PRO A 482 -13.87 -12.38 -54.12
N SER A 483 -14.14 -12.10 -52.85
CA SER A 483 -13.78 -12.89 -51.67
C SER A 483 -14.49 -14.26 -51.64
N PRO A 484 -13.85 -15.32 -51.11
CA PRO A 484 -14.58 -16.51 -50.69
C PRO A 484 -15.13 -16.32 -49.27
N ARG A 485 -16.43 -16.57 -49.14
CA ARG A 485 -17.12 -16.81 -47.87
C ARG A 485 -16.53 -18.05 -47.19
N TRP A 486 -16.16 -17.94 -45.91
CA TRP A 486 -16.36 -18.95 -44.86
C TRP A 486 -16.44 -18.24 -43.51
#